data_AF-A0A1R0KQS4-F1
#
_entry.id   AF-A0A1R0KQS4-F1
#
_cell.length_a   1.000
_cell.length_b   1.000
_cell.length_c   1.000
_cell.angle_alpha   90.00
_cell.angle_beta   90.00
_cell.angle_gamma   90.00
#
_symmetry.space_group_name_H-M   'P 1'
#
loop_
_entity.id
_entity.type
_entity.pdbx_description
1 polymer ?
#
loop_
_entity_poly.entity_id
_entity_poly.type
_entity_poly.pdbx_seq_one_letter_code
_entity_poly.pdbx_strand_id
1 'polypeptide(L)'
;METINRERAARIKEIVCEILELDQDEVTDTSLFDEDHGADSLRSIEILAALEREYSVIIDQNELSRMVNLKSVCEVVGEVSGG
;
A
#
# COMPACT_ATOMS: atom_id res chain seq x y z
N MET A 1 -17.14 -9.53 8.02
CA MET A 1 -16.55 -8.21 7.81
C MET A 1 -15.14 -8.29 8.31
N GLU A 2 -14.20 -8.55 7.40
CA GLU A 2 -12.78 -8.65 7.72
C GLU A 2 -12.33 -7.41 8.49
N THR A 3 -12.05 -7.61 9.78
CA THR A 3 -11.07 -6.83 10.50
C THR A 3 -9.80 -6.86 9.67
N ILE A 4 -9.57 -5.82 8.87
CA ILE A 4 -8.23 -5.50 8.40
C ILE A 4 -7.35 -5.53 9.66
N ASN A 5 -6.48 -6.53 9.74
CA ASN A 5 -5.59 -6.72 10.89
C ASN A 5 -4.81 -5.42 11.06
N ARG A 6 -5.04 -4.67 12.15
CA ARG A 6 -4.38 -3.38 12.38
C ARG A 6 -2.86 -3.48 12.29
N GLU A 7 -2.32 -4.66 12.60
CA GLU A 7 -0.93 -5.02 12.43
C GLU A 7 -0.47 -4.99 10.97
N ARG A 8 -1.27 -5.56 10.04
CA ARG A 8 -0.97 -5.48 8.59
C ARG A 8 -1.04 -4.04 8.09
N ALA A 9 -2.08 -3.30 8.48
CA ALA A 9 -2.21 -1.90 8.09
C ALA A 9 -1.00 -1.06 8.57
N ALA A 10 -0.52 -1.30 9.79
CA ALA A 10 0.69 -0.66 10.31
C ALA A 10 1.94 -1.03 9.50
N ARG A 11 2.14 -2.31 9.18
CA ARG A 11 3.28 -2.76 8.34
C ARG A 11 3.23 -2.19 6.93
N ILE A 12 2.06 -2.18 6.31
CA ILE A 12 1.85 -1.59 4.99
C ILE A 12 2.18 -0.09 5.05
N LYS A 13 1.71 0.60 6.10
CA LYS A 13 2.00 2.02 6.29
C LYS A 13 3.49 2.30 6.47
N GLU A 14 4.21 1.48 7.24
CA GLU A 14 5.66 1.57 7.35
C GLU A 14 6.34 1.49 5.97
N ILE A 15 6.04 0.44 5.20
CA ILE A 15 6.64 0.21 3.87
C ILE A 15 6.36 1.39 2.93
N VAL A 16 5.11 1.85 2.91
CA VAL A 16 4.67 2.97 2.07
C VAL A 16 5.39 4.25 2.46
N CYS A 17 5.48 4.57 3.76
CA CYS A 17 6.21 5.73 4.26
C CYS A 17 7.71 5.67 3.94
N GLU A 18 8.35 4.50 4.07
CA GLU A 18 9.77 4.34 3.73
C GLU A 18 10.04 4.59 2.24
N ILE A 19 9.18 4.09 1.34
CA ILE A 19 9.35 4.24 -0.11
C ILE A 19 9.03 5.66 -0.58
N LEU A 20 8.00 6.28 0.00
CA LEU A 20 7.62 7.64 -0.31
C LEU A 20 8.53 8.68 0.36
N GLU A 21 9.37 8.24 1.31
CA GLU A 21 10.18 9.09 2.18
C GLU A 21 9.32 10.12 2.94
N LEU A 22 8.17 9.65 3.44
CA LEU A 22 7.19 10.45 4.16
C LEU A 22 7.05 9.99 5.60
N ASP A 23 6.64 10.90 6.46
CA ASP A 23 6.32 10.58 7.85
C ASP A 23 4.98 9.84 7.95
N GLN A 24 4.82 9.02 9.00
CA GLN A 24 3.56 8.31 9.21
C GLN A 24 2.40 9.27 9.53
N ASP A 25 2.70 10.46 10.04
CA ASP A 25 1.67 11.47 10.32
C ASP A 25 1.16 12.15 9.03
N GLU A 26 2.02 12.23 8.01
CA GLU A 26 1.69 12.86 6.72
C GLU A 26 0.77 11.95 5.88
N VAL A 27 0.95 10.63 5.97
CA VAL A 27 0.18 9.66 5.18
C VAL A 27 -1.11 9.26 5.89
N THR A 28 -2.24 9.72 5.37
CA THR A 28 -3.57 9.30 5.83
C THR A 28 -4.11 8.10 5.07
N ASP A 29 -5.09 7.41 5.64
CA ASP A 29 -5.78 6.29 4.97
C ASP A 29 -6.46 6.69 3.65
N THR A 30 -6.86 7.96 3.51
CA THR A 30 -7.52 8.50 2.33
C THR A 30 -6.63 9.36 1.44
N SER A 31 -5.41 9.73 1.89
CA SER A 31 -4.49 10.57 1.11
C SER A 31 -4.07 9.84 -0.16
N LEU A 32 -4.15 10.54 -1.28
CA LEU A 32 -3.76 10.01 -2.58
C LEU A 32 -2.25 10.17 -2.72
N PHE A 33 -1.53 9.07 -2.91
CA PHE A 33 -0.08 9.10 -2.98
C PHE A 33 0.44 10.04 -4.08
N ASP A 34 -0.14 9.95 -5.28
CA ASP A 34 0.22 10.79 -6.43
C ASP A 34 -0.17 12.26 -6.22
N GLU A 35 -1.46 12.53 -5.98
CA GLU A 35 -2.00 13.90 -5.91
C GLU A 35 -1.60 14.67 -4.63
N ASP A 36 -1.53 13.99 -3.48
CA ASP A 36 -1.30 14.61 -2.17
C ASP A 36 0.19 14.60 -1.80
N HIS A 37 0.93 13.58 -2.23
CA HIS A 37 2.34 13.39 -1.85
C HIS A 37 3.32 13.34 -3.04
N GLY A 38 2.85 13.52 -4.27
CA GLY A 38 3.71 13.49 -5.46
C GLY A 38 4.35 12.13 -5.70
N ALA A 39 3.65 11.05 -5.38
CA ALA A 39 4.12 9.70 -5.65
C ALA A 39 3.99 9.38 -7.13
N ASP A 40 5.10 9.40 -7.86
CA ASP A 40 5.14 8.92 -9.23
C ASP A 40 4.77 7.43 -9.34
N SER A 41 4.33 7.03 -10.53
CA SER A 41 4.08 5.62 -10.90
C SER A 41 5.21 4.65 -10.52
N LEU A 42 6.46 5.11 -10.49
CA LEU A 42 7.63 4.35 -10.02
C LEU A 42 7.53 3.97 -8.54
N ARG A 43 7.17 4.92 -7.66
CA ARG A 43 6.98 4.67 -6.23
C ARG A 43 5.87 3.66 -5.99
N SER A 44 4.78 3.74 -6.75
CA SER A 44 3.68 2.75 -6.67
C SER A 44 4.14 1.34 -7.07
N ILE A 45 5.01 1.21 -8.08
CA ILE A 45 5.60 -0.07 -8.47
C ILE A 45 6.53 -0.61 -7.38
N GLU A 46 7.34 0.25 -6.75
CA GLU A 46 8.20 -0.15 -5.63
C GLU A 46 7.40 -0.61 -4.42
N ILE A 47 6.31 0.10 -4.07
CA ILE A 47 5.39 -0.30 -3.00
C ILE A 47 4.83 -1.69 -3.29
N LEU A 48 4.31 -1.92 -4.49
CA LEU A 48 3.78 -3.22 -4.90
C LEU A 48 4.85 -4.31 -4.77
N ALA A 49 6.05 -4.09 -5.31
CA ALA A 49 7.14 -5.07 -5.25
C ALA A 49 7.60 -5.36 -3.81
N ALA A 50 7.62 -4.34 -2.94
CA ALA A 50 7.97 -4.51 -1.53
C ALA A 50 6.92 -5.34 -0.79
N LEU A 51 5.64 -5.09 -1.05
CA LEU A 51 4.52 -5.84 -0.47
C LEU A 51 4.50 -7.29 -0.96
N GLU A 52 4.67 -7.53 -2.26
CA GLU A 52 4.79 -8.88 -2.83
C GLU A 52 5.91 -9.68 -2.15
N ARG A 53 7.07 -9.04 -1.92
CA ARG A 53 8.21 -9.69 -1.27
C ARG A 53 8.01 -9.92 0.23
N GLU A 54 7.47 -8.95 0.96
CA GLU A 54 7.21 -9.04 2.41
C GLU A 54 6.17 -10.12 2.71
N TYR A 55 5.07 -10.15 1.95
CA TYR A 55 3.98 -11.10 2.17
C TYR A 55 4.11 -12.38 1.33
N SER A 56 5.12 -12.48 0.47
CA SER A 56 5.32 -13.59 -0.47
C SER A 56 4.07 -13.87 -1.33
N VAL A 57 3.43 -12.79 -1.79
CA VAL A 57 2.23 -12.81 -2.64
C VAL A 57 2.55 -12.26 -4.03
N ILE A 58 1.65 -12.49 -4.99
CA ILE A 58 1.73 -11.91 -6.34
C ILE A 58 0.51 -11.00 -6.53
N ILE A 59 0.73 -9.71 -6.70
CA ILE A 59 -0.32 -8.70 -6.89
C ILE A 59 -0.38 -8.35 -8.37
N ASP A 60 -1.56 -8.45 -8.96
CA ASP A 60 -1.73 -8.13 -10.38
C ASP A 60 -1.54 -6.63 -10.63
N GLN A 61 -0.88 -6.27 -11.74
CA GLN A 61 -0.64 -4.87 -12.09
C GLN A 61 -1.94 -4.08 -12.31
N ASN A 62 -3.08 -4.73 -12.61
CA ASN A 62 -4.37 -4.06 -12.66
C ASN A 62 -4.78 -3.48 -11.30
N GLU A 63 -4.36 -4.11 -10.20
CA GLU A 63 -4.64 -3.62 -8.84
C GLU A 63 -3.80 -2.40 -8.49
N LEU A 64 -2.65 -2.19 -9.14
CA LEU A 64 -1.80 -1.01 -8.93
C LEU A 64 -2.54 0.30 -9.23
N SER A 65 -3.47 0.29 -10.20
CA SER A 65 -4.35 1.44 -10.48
C SER A 65 -5.36 1.72 -9.37
N ARG A 66 -5.63 0.75 -8.49
CA ARG A 66 -6.49 0.91 -7.29
C ARG A 66 -5.67 1.32 -6.07
N MET A 67 -4.38 0.99 -6.03
CA MET A 67 -3.41 1.27 -4.95
C MET A 67 -2.99 2.75 -4.88
N VAL A 68 -3.95 3.66 -4.95
CA VAL A 68 -3.73 5.11 -4.94
C VAL A 68 -3.64 5.71 -3.54
N ASN A 69 -4.05 4.96 -2.51
CA ASN A 69 -4.00 5.37 -1.11
C ASN A 69 -3.78 4.16 -0.20
N LEU A 70 -3.44 4.43 1.06
CA LEU A 70 -3.10 3.39 2.04
C LEU A 70 -4.25 2.41 2.27
N LYS A 71 -5.49 2.91 2.32
CA LYS A 71 -6.68 2.07 2.49
C LYS A 71 -6.82 1.06 1.35
N SER A 72 -6.74 1.50 0.11
CA SER A 72 -6.85 0.64 -1.07
C SER A 72 -5.72 -0.39 -1.14
N VAL A 73 -4.48 0.02 -0.83
CA VAL A 73 -3.34 -0.93 -0.73
C VAL A 73 -3.66 -2.02 0.28
N CYS A 74 -4.17 -1.65 1.44
CA CYS A 74 -4.51 -2.61 2.49
C CYS A 74 -5.65 -3.55 2.10
N GLU A 75 -6.63 -3.06 1.35
CA GLU A 75 -7.70 -3.90 0.79
C GLU A 75 -7.13 -4.91 -0.21
N VAL A 76 -6.36 -4.45 -1.21
CA VAL A 76 -5.75 -5.32 -2.23
C VAL A 76 -4.90 -6.42 -1.59
N VAL A 77 -3.97 -6.06 -0.70
CA VAL A 77 -3.10 -7.03 -0.03
C VAL A 77 -3.92 -8.01 0.82
N GLY A 78 -5.01 -7.54 1.44
CA GLY A 78 -5.96 -8.37 2.17
C GLY A 78 -6.62 -9.42 1.28
N GLU A 79 -7.07 -9.01 0.09
CA GLU A 79 -7.69 -9.90 -0.91
C GLU A 79 -6.71 -10.98 -1.41
N VAL A 80 -5.44 -10.62 -1.67
CA VAL A 80 -4.45 -11.57 -2.19
C VAL A 80 -3.97 -12.56 -1.12
N SER A 81 -3.80 -12.10 0.13
CA SER A 81 -3.23 -12.92 1.22
C SER A 81 -4.25 -13.81 1.93
N GLY A 82 -5.53 -13.74 1.55
CA GLY A 82 -6.64 -14.49 2.14
C GLY A 82 -7.14 -15.67 1.30
N GLY A 83 -6.52 -15.92 0.14
CA GLY A 83 -6.82 -17.03 -0.77
C GLY A 83 -6.07 -18.32 -0.47
#